data_AF-A0A7R8W2D7-F1
#
_entry.id   AF-A0A7R8W2D7-F1
#
_cell.length_a   1.000
_cell.length_b   1.000
_cell.length_c   1.000
_cell.angle_alpha   90.00
_cell.angle_beta   90.00
_cell.angle_gamma   90.00
#
_symmetry.space_group_name_H-M   'P 1'
#
loop_
_entity.id
_entity.type
_entity.pdbx_description
1 polymer ?
#
loop_
_entity_poly.entity_id
_entity_poly.type
_entity_poly.pdbx_seq_one_letter_code
_entity_poly.pdbx_strand_id
1 'polypeptide(L)'
;MESGVHPGLLKVGWSVNLPKGEFATRCIPDPADFCHIADFHLADLPPGGFPSGGFPSGGFPSGGFPSGGFPSGGFPSGGFATRRFRLQAELSPPSGFTIVTFAIGDTLHVAPCITEAIEELQLIKSQMEVGVDSKLLLKTAKGTRDYGPQEMILRQEVLGKIIKIFKLHDIGGFVTKLNHRQVLDGMFELCGVPSDKFRTICSAVDKLDKTPWEEVRSEMVNEKGLSSETADKIGEFVKLSGGVELVDQMLKGPLAQNPSAKSGLEAMKLCLRYCELYGVSERVKFDMSLARGLDYYTGLIYESVLTGSEPADVKGEGPIGSVAAGGRYDNLVGVFTSKGKSVPCVGVSIGVERIFSILEAKTKQAARRTTETEVFVASAQKGLLEERMKVARDLWEAGINTELSHKKNPKLLDQLQHCETSGIPIVIILGESELQRGVVKFRKVESREEQEVERSAMLDHVKTLLCS
;
A
#
# COMPACT_ATOMS: atom_id res chain seq x y z
N MET A 1 2.78 -52.97 -4.83
CA MET A 1 2.13 -52.75 -3.53
C MET A 1 2.93 -51.68 -2.82
N GLU A 2 2.58 -50.43 -3.11
CA GLU A 2 3.13 -49.25 -2.47
C GLU A 2 2.46 -49.07 -1.11
N SER A 3 3.22 -48.74 -0.07
CA SER A 3 2.69 -48.29 1.21
C SER A 3 3.37 -46.98 1.59
N GLY A 4 2.69 -45.87 1.31
CA GLY A 4 3.10 -44.53 1.67
C GLY A 4 3.03 -44.29 3.17
N VAL A 5 4.05 -43.62 3.70
CA VAL A 5 4.09 -43.08 5.06
C VAL A 5 3.96 -41.56 4.94
N HIS A 6 2.80 -41.03 5.32
CA HIS A 6 2.58 -39.59 5.47
C HIS A 6 3.28 -39.06 6.75
N PRO A 7 4.00 -37.94 6.71
CA PRO A 7 4.39 -37.21 7.92
C PRO A 7 3.20 -36.38 8.43
N GLY A 8 2.80 -36.64 9.67
CA GLY A 8 1.70 -35.96 10.34
C GLY A 8 1.96 -34.47 10.58
N LEU A 9 1.03 -33.62 10.14
CA LEU A 9 0.90 -32.23 10.57
C LEU A 9 0.47 -32.20 12.05
N LEU A 10 1.28 -31.58 12.90
CA LEU A 10 0.87 -31.12 14.23
C LEU A 10 -0.13 -29.96 14.07
N LYS A 11 -1.43 -30.26 14.16
CA LYS A 11 -2.48 -29.24 14.33
C LYS A 11 -2.50 -28.78 15.79
N VAL A 12 -2.05 -27.55 16.05
CA VAL A 12 -2.28 -26.85 17.31
C VAL A 12 -3.67 -26.21 17.25
N GLY A 13 -4.67 -26.85 17.86
CA GLY A 13 -6.02 -26.31 17.97
C GLY A 13 -6.15 -25.35 19.16
N TRP A 14 -6.82 -24.20 18.95
CA TRP A 14 -7.32 -23.35 20.03
C TRP A 14 -8.76 -23.77 20.33
N SER A 15 -9.02 -24.21 21.56
CA SER A 15 -10.38 -24.44 22.05
C SER A 15 -10.98 -23.12 22.50
N VAL A 16 -12.09 -22.71 21.89
CA VAL A 16 -12.98 -21.69 22.44
C VAL A 16 -14.17 -22.43 23.03
N ASN A 17 -14.35 -22.34 24.35
CA ASN A 17 -15.54 -22.82 25.01
C ASN A 17 -16.72 -21.93 24.61
N LEU A 18 -17.59 -22.42 23.73
CA LEU A 18 -18.92 -21.87 23.49
C LEU A 18 -19.95 -22.70 24.26
N PRO A 19 -20.90 -22.09 24.97
CA PRO A 19 -22.02 -22.82 25.55
C PRO A 19 -22.92 -23.39 24.43
N LYS A 20 -23.04 -24.72 24.49
CA LYS A 20 -23.93 -25.66 23.77
C LYS A 20 -25.05 -25.06 22.90
N GLY A 21 -25.01 -25.43 21.61
CA GLY A 21 -26.17 -25.36 20.70
C GLY A 21 -25.80 -25.75 19.27
N GLU A 22 -25.95 -27.04 18.98
CA GLU A 22 -26.04 -27.67 17.65
C GLU A 22 -24.79 -27.71 16.71
N PHE A 23 -24.36 -28.95 16.47
CA PHE A 23 -23.44 -29.34 15.41
C PHE A 23 -24.20 -29.44 14.08
N ALA A 24 -23.69 -28.78 13.04
CA ALA A 24 -23.92 -29.21 11.66
C ALA A 24 -22.56 -29.27 10.94
N THR A 25 -22.14 -30.50 10.64
CA THR A 25 -20.99 -30.82 9.78
C THR A 25 -21.21 -30.27 8.37
N ARG A 26 -20.32 -29.39 7.90
CA ARG A 26 -20.15 -29.12 6.47
C ARG A 26 -18.66 -29.17 6.11
N CYS A 27 -18.35 -29.97 5.10
CA CYS A 27 -17.04 -30.06 4.48
C CYS A 27 -16.58 -28.68 3.99
N ILE A 28 -15.30 -28.39 4.18
CA ILE A 28 -14.62 -27.18 3.70
C ILE A 28 -14.28 -27.39 2.21
N PRO A 29 -14.72 -26.54 1.27
CA PRO A 29 -14.09 -26.42 -0.05
C PRO A 29 -12.85 -25.49 0.02
N ASP A 30 -11.95 -25.65 -0.95
CA ASP A 30 -10.65 -24.98 -1.10
C ASP A 30 -10.65 -23.44 -0.89
N PRO A 31 -9.50 -22.83 -0.53
CA PRO A 31 -9.40 -21.42 -0.16
C PRO A 31 -9.25 -20.49 -1.39
N ALA A 32 -10.16 -20.57 -2.35
CA ALA A 32 -10.26 -19.63 -3.49
C ALA A 32 -11.53 -18.75 -3.47
N ASP A 33 -12.51 -19.02 -2.60
CA ASP A 33 -13.80 -18.32 -2.60
C ASP A 33 -13.98 -17.44 -1.35
N PHE A 34 -13.47 -16.20 -1.40
CA PHE A 34 -13.97 -15.12 -0.54
C PHE A 34 -13.87 -13.78 -1.27
N CYS A 35 -14.80 -13.54 -2.19
CA CYS A 35 -15.18 -12.20 -2.61
C CYS A 35 -16.71 -12.13 -2.73
N HIS A 36 -17.30 -11.15 -2.05
CA HIS A 36 -18.70 -10.72 -2.03
C HIS A 36 -19.70 -11.52 -1.16
N ILE A 37 -20.31 -10.83 -0.19
CA ILE A 37 -21.73 -10.38 -0.22
C ILE A 37 -22.00 -9.51 1.03
N ALA A 38 -22.51 -8.30 0.80
CA ALA A 38 -23.62 -7.70 1.55
C ALA A 38 -24.18 -6.50 0.77
N ASP A 39 -25.30 -6.74 0.07
CA ASP A 39 -26.13 -5.75 -0.61
C ASP A 39 -26.84 -4.81 0.36
N PHE A 40 -27.09 -3.57 -0.07
CA PHE A 40 -28.20 -2.76 0.45
C PHE A 40 -28.93 -2.03 -0.69
N HIS A 41 -30.26 -2.21 -0.72
CA HIS A 41 -31.21 -1.61 -1.66
C HIS A 41 -31.32 -0.08 -1.51
N LEU A 42 -31.33 0.62 -2.65
CA LEU A 42 -31.74 2.03 -2.75
C LEU A 42 -33.20 2.09 -3.27
N ALA A 43 -34.13 2.40 -2.39
CA ALA A 43 -35.46 2.86 -2.76
C ALA A 43 -35.72 4.21 -2.06
N ASP A 44 -36.32 5.13 -2.80
CA ASP A 44 -36.96 6.39 -2.38
C ASP A 44 -36.07 7.64 -2.13
N LEU A 45 -35.87 8.44 -3.19
CA LEU A 45 -35.61 9.88 -3.11
C LEU A 45 -36.79 10.66 -3.75
N PRO A 46 -37.40 11.64 -3.06
CA PRO A 46 -38.44 12.50 -3.64
C PRO A 46 -37.86 13.60 -4.56
N PRO A 47 -38.67 14.15 -5.48
CA PRO A 47 -38.20 15.01 -6.57
C PRO A 47 -38.02 16.46 -6.11
N GLY A 48 -36.80 17.00 -6.24
CA GLY A 48 -36.51 18.42 -5.98
C GLY A 48 -35.30 18.86 -6.80
N GLY A 49 -35.55 19.68 -7.83
CA GLY A 49 -34.55 20.07 -8.83
C GLY A 49 -33.42 20.95 -8.30
N PHE A 50 -32.24 20.78 -8.88
CA PHE A 50 -31.11 21.70 -8.72
C PHE A 50 -31.37 23.02 -9.46
N PRO A 51 -31.04 24.19 -8.87
CA PRO A 51 -31.14 25.47 -9.55
C PRO A 51 -30.06 25.60 -10.63
N SER A 52 -30.48 26.09 -11.79
CA SER A 52 -29.63 26.47 -12.92
C SER A 52 -28.89 27.78 -12.63
N GLY A 53 -27.58 27.71 -12.41
CA GLY A 53 -26.68 28.87 -12.32
C GLY A 53 -25.25 28.44 -12.64
N GLY A 54 -24.70 28.98 -13.73
CA GLY A 54 -23.51 28.47 -14.41
C GLY A 54 -22.17 28.68 -13.71
N PHE A 55 -21.22 27.80 -14.02
CA PHE A 55 -19.80 28.02 -13.76
C PHE A 55 -19.27 29.13 -14.69
N PRO A 56 -18.56 30.15 -14.16
CA PRO A 56 -17.92 31.15 -15.02
C PRO A 56 -16.70 30.55 -15.72
N SER A 57 -16.65 30.75 -17.04
CA SER A 57 -15.52 30.49 -17.91
C SER A 57 -14.42 31.53 -17.70
N GLY A 58 -13.43 31.21 -16.87
CA GLY A 58 -12.23 32.03 -16.67
C GLY A 58 -11.19 31.24 -15.89
N GLY A 59 -10.01 31.02 -16.49
CA GLY A 59 -8.94 30.18 -15.95
C GLY A 59 -8.39 30.66 -14.60
N PHE A 60 -7.74 29.73 -13.88
CA PHE A 60 -7.04 30.02 -12.63
C PHE A 60 -5.95 31.09 -12.85
N PRO A 61 -5.92 32.17 -12.05
CA PRO A 61 -4.81 33.11 -12.08
C PRO A 61 -3.59 32.51 -11.37
N SER A 62 -2.44 32.60 -12.03
CA SER A 62 -1.12 32.26 -11.48
C SER A 62 -0.65 33.36 -10.52
N GLY A 63 -0.91 33.21 -9.22
CA GLY A 63 -0.26 34.00 -8.17
C GLY A 63 -1.10 34.25 -6.92
N GLY A 64 -0.74 33.56 -5.82
CA GLY A 64 -0.98 33.97 -4.42
C GLY A 64 -2.43 33.96 -3.88
N PHE A 65 -2.63 33.38 -2.69
CA PHE A 65 -3.88 33.52 -1.94
C PHE A 65 -4.11 34.98 -1.50
N PRO A 66 -5.32 35.56 -1.69
CA PRO A 66 -5.63 36.87 -1.15
C PRO A 66 -5.91 36.79 0.36
N SER A 67 -5.26 37.68 1.12
CA SER A 67 -5.50 37.93 2.53
C SER A 67 -6.78 38.78 2.71
N GLY A 68 -7.94 38.14 2.81
CA GLY A 68 -9.22 38.81 3.08
C GLY A 68 -10.33 37.80 3.33
N GLY A 69 -10.99 37.89 4.48
CA GLY A 69 -11.87 36.87 5.06
C GLY A 69 -13.13 36.49 4.26
N PHE A 70 -13.75 35.40 4.71
CA PHE A 70 -15.00 34.86 4.17
C PHE A 70 -16.17 35.86 4.26
N PRO A 71 -17.00 36.00 3.20
CA PRO A 71 -18.22 36.77 3.28
C PRO A 71 -19.26 36.07 4.16
N SER A 72 -19.84 36.84 5.08
CA SER A 72 -20.91 36.47 6.00
C SER A 72 -22.28 36.64 5.34
N GLY A 73 -23.07 35.55 5.23
CA GLY A 73 -24.46 35.66 4.81
C GLY A 73 -25.18 34.33 4.59
N GLY A 74 -26.03 33.95 5.57
CA GLY A 74 -27.27 33.21 5.32
C GLY A 74 -27.31 31.73 5.66
N PHE A 75 -27.45 31.37 6.94
CA PHE A 75 -28.04 30.08 7.31
C PHE A 75 -29.58 30.14 7.17
N PRO A 76 -30.24 29.16 6.55
CA PRO A 76 -31.70 29.08 6.56
C PRO A 76 -32.22 28.67 7.94
N SER A 77 -33.23 29.40 8.40
CA SER A 77 -34.02 29.16 9.61
C SER A 77 -35.00 28.00 9.37
N GLY A 78 -34.59 26.77 9.64
CA GLY A 78 -35.45 25.59 9.62
C GLY A 78 -34.79 24.46 10.38
N GLY A 79 -35.35 24.09 11.53
CA GLY A 79 -34.76 23.17 12.50
C GLY A 79 -34.41 21.79 11.95
N PHE A 80 -33.36 21.20 12.50
CA PHE A 80 -32.91 19.85 12.16
C PHE A 80 -33.86 18.78 12.72
N ALA A 81 -34.33 17.89 11.87
CA ALA A 81 -34.96 16.64 12.28
C ALA A 81 -33.88 15.65 12.76
N THR A 82 -34.07 15.14 13.96
CA THR A 82 -33.20 14.19 14.65
C THR A 82 -33.37 12.76 14.11
N ARG A 83 -32.27 12.12 13.65
CA ARG A 83 -32.03 10.67 13.77
C ARG A 83 -30.55 10.35 13.49
N ARG A 84 -30.00 9.54 14.39
CA ARG A 84 -28.59 9.15 14.66
C ARG A 84 -27.72 8.87 13.42
N PHE A 85 -26.63 9.62 13.27
CA PHE A 85 -25.42 9.17 12.55
C PHE A 85 -24.37 8.67 13.56
N ARG A 86 -23.78 7.52 13.28
CA ARG A 86 -22.65 6.94 14.00
C ARG A 86 -21.37 7.49 13.36
N LEU A 87 -20.70 8.42 14.05
CA LEU A 87 -19.40 8.95 13.67
C LEU A 87 -18.32 7.91 13.97
N GLN A 88 -17.58 7.52 12.94
CA GLN A 88 -16.29 6.86 13.04
C GLN A 88 -15.27 7.99 13.25
N ALA A 89 -14.70 8.08 14.44
CA ALA A 89 -13.73 9.12 14.78
C ALA A 89 -12.36 8.77 14.17
N GLU A 90 -11.96 9.58 13.18
CA GLU A 90 -10.55 9.83 12.88
C GLU A 90 -9.93 10.62 14.03
N LEU A 91 -8.76 10.21 14.49
CA LEU A 91 -7.94 10.97 15.42
C LEU A 91 -6.64 11.36 14.71
N SER A 92 -6.48 12.67 14.48
CA SER A 92 -5.18 13.34 14.47
C SER A 92 -5.25 14.61 15.34
N PRO A 93 -4.21 14.96 16.14
CA PRO A 93 -4.24 15.97 17.20
C PRO A 93 -3.55 17.30 16.76
N PRO A 94 -3.09 18.19 17.67
CA PRO A 94 -3.81 19.24 18.41
C PRO A 94 -3.33 20.68 18.07
N SER A 95 -4.16 21.70 18.31
CA SER A 95 -3.82 23.06 18.84
C SER A 95 -4.79 24.13 18.31
N GLY A 96 -5.55 24.79 19.19
CA GLY A 96 -6.39 25.93 18.85
C GLY A 96 -7.77 25.94 19.51
N PHE A 97 -7.84 25.86 20.84
CA PHE A 97 -9.09 26.14 21.56
C PHE A 97 -9.29 27.65 21.69
N THR A 98 -10.28 28.19 20.99
CA THR A 98 -10.90 29.48 21.33
C THR A 98 -12.16 29.18 22.13
N ILE A 99 -12.14 29.47 23.43
CA ILE A 99 -13.35 29.45 24.27
C ILE A 99 -14.11 30.76 23.98
N VAL A 100 -15.29 30.65 23.38
CA VAL A 100 -16.25 31.77 23.31
C VAL A 100 -17.20 31.63 24.48
N THR A 101 -16.99 32.42 25.54
CA THR A 101 -17.91 32.53 26.66
C THR A 101 -18.91 33.65 26.36
N PHE A 102 -20.20 33.34 26.32
CA PHE A 102 -21.25 34.36 26.43
C PHE A 102 -21.68 34.47 27.89
N ALA A 103 -21.57 35.66 28.47
CA ALA A 103 -22.11 35.98 29.79
C ALA A 103 -23.37 36.82 29.63
N ILE A 104 -24.48 36.37 30.23
CA ILE A 104 -25.66 37.18 30.51
C ILE A 104 -26.04 36.93 31.98
N GLY A 105 -25.69 37.86 32.87
CA GLY A 105 -26.11 37.88 34.29
C GLY A 105 -25.40 36.88 35.23
N ASP A 106 -25.63 37.06 36.54
CA ASP A 106 -24.97 36.37 37.66
C ASP A 106 -25.46 34.94 37.94
N THR A 107 -25.95 34.22 36.93
CA THR A 107 -26.40 32.83 37.08
C THR A 107 -25.87 31.95 35.96
N LEU A 108 -25.01 31.01 36.33
CA LEU A 108 -24.45 29.99 35.44
C LEU A 108 -25.52 28.93 35.15
N HIS A 109 -26.22 29.04 34.02
CA HIS A 109 -27.05 27.95 33.53
C HIS A 109 -26.21 26.99 32.68
N VAL A 110 -25.83 25.86 33.26
CA VAL A 110 -25.23 24.74 32.51
C VAL A 110 -26.35 24.09 31.69
N ALA A 111 -26.19 24.09 30.37
CA ALA A 111 -27.15 23.46 29.46
C ALA A 111 -27.30 21.95 29.80
N PRO A 112 -28.53 21.38 29.80
CA PRO A 112 -28.78 19.98 30.16
C PRO A 112 -27.91 18.97 29.41
N CYS A 113 -27.56 19.25 28.14
CA CYS A 113 -26.69 18.39 27.33
C CYS A 113 -25.25 18.27 27.86
N ILE A 114 -24.74 19.24 28.64
CA ILE A 114 -23.39 19.17 29.21
C ILE A 114 -23.39 18.25 30.44
N THR A 115 -24.47 18.28 31.24
CA THR A 115 -24.61 17.43 32.42
C THR A 115 -24.74 15.96 32.03
N GLU A 116 -25.55 15.65 31.00
CA GLU A 116 -25.66 14.29 30.44
C GLU A 116 -24.34 13.79 29.86
N ALA A 117 -23.59 14.63 29.15
CA ALA A 117 -22.27 14.26 28.61
C ALA A 117 -21.22 14.02 29.71
N ILE A 118 -21.29 14.76 30.81
CA ILE A 118 -20.40 14.55 31.96
C ILE A 118 -20.77 13.27 32.71
N GLU A 119 -22.07 12.97 32.88
CA GLU A 119 -22.53 11.72 33.48
C GLU A 119 -22.18 10.51 32.61
N GLU A 120 -22.32 10.60 31.28
CA GLU A 120 -21.86 9.55 30.35
C GLU A 120 -20.34 9.36 30.42
N LEU A 121 -19.56 10.45 30.49
CA LEU A 121 -18.10 10.37 30.62
C LEU A 121 -17.68 9.79 31.98
N GLN A 122 -18.39 10.10 33.05
CA GLN A 122 -18.15 9.51 34.38
C GLN A 122 -18.57 8.03 34.42
N LEU A 123 -19.64 7.65 33.73
CA LEU A 123 -20.06 6.27 33.58
C LEU A 123 -19.03 5.48 32.76
N ILE A 124 -18.55 6.02 31.64
CA ILE A 124 -17.46 5.42 30.84
C ILE A 124 -16.18 5.31 31.68
N LYS A 125 -15.82 6.33 32.46
CA LYS A 125 -14.66 6.29 33.34
C LYS A 125 -14.79 5.20 34.42
N SER A 126 -15.97 5.06 35.03
CA SER A 126 -16.23 3.98 35.99
C SER A 126 -16.23 2.59 35.35
N GLN A 127 -16.66 2.45 34.09
CA GLN A 127 -16.57 1.22 33.31
C GLN A 127 -15.14 0.88 32.90
N MET A 128 -14.26 1.87 32.74
CA MET A 128 -12.83 1.66 32.51
C MET A 128 -12.05 1.36 33.81
N GLU A 129 -12.53 1.81 34.97
CA GLU A 129 -11.92 1.54 36.29
C GLU A 129 -12.35 0.17 36.87
N VAL A 130 -13.50 -0.38 36.47
CA VAL A 130 -13.95 -1.71 36.91
C VAL A 130 -13.49 -2.79 35.93
N GLY A 131 -12.28 -3.29 36.16
CA GLY A 131 -11.97 -4.71 36.04
C GLY A 131 -12.04 -5.33 34.64
N VAL A 132 -11.07 -4.99 33.79
CA VAL A 132 -10.39 -6.05 33.03
C VAL A 132 -8.89 -5.86 33.22
N ASP A 133 -8.35 -6.51 34.26
CA ASP A 133 -6.93 -6.83 34.37
C ASP A 133 -6.55 -7.91 33.32
N SER A 134 -7.08 -7.80 32.11
CA SER A 134 -6.52 -8.47 30.96
C SER A 134 -5.26 -7.68 30.65
N LYS A 135 -4.16 -8.08 31.29
CA LYS A 135 -2.84 -7.92 30.70
C LYS A 135 -3.03 -8.28 29.22
N LEU A 136 -3.01 -7.28 28.35
CA LEU A 136 -2.88 -7.49 26.91
C LEU A 136 -1.49 -8.08 26.73
N LEU A 137 -1.40 -9.39 26.99
CA LEU A 137 -0.17 -10.12 26.99
C LEU A 137 0.06 -10.41 25.52
N LEU A 138 0.68 -9.44 24.84
CA LEU A 138 1.18 -9.59 23.49
C LEU A 138 1.97 -10.91 23.49
N LYS A 139 1.37 -11.94 22.89
CA LYS A 139 2.01 -13.22 22.64
C LYS A 139 3.07 -12.93 21.59
N THR A 140 4.26 -12.59 22.07
CA THR A 140 5.48 -12.60 21.27
C THR A 140 5.61 -14.01 20.70
N ALA A 141 5.49 -14.15 19.39
CA ALA A 141 5.81 -15.41 18.73
C ALA A 141 7.20 -15.83 19.20
N LYS A 142 7.30 -17.05 19.77
CA LYS A 142 8.59 -17.62 20.17
C LYS A 142 9.34 -17.92 18.87
N GLY A 143 10.33 -17.09 18.52
CA GLY A 143 11.17 -17.36 17.35
C GLY A 143 11.56 -16.10 16.59
N THR A 144 12.25 -15.17 17.24
CA THR A 144 12.55 -13.89 16.61
C THR A 144 13.91 -13.31 16.99
N ARG A 145 14.81 -14.11 17.59
CA ARG A 145 16.22 -13.73 17.69
C ARG A 145 16.93 -14.05 16.37
N ASP A 146 18.03 -13.38 16.04
CA ASP A 146 18.79 -13.63 14.78
C ASP A 146 19.52 -14.98 14.78
N TYR A 147 19.44 -15.70 15.90
CA TYR A 147 20.13 -16.95 16.14
C TYR A 147 19.21 -18.13 15.87
N GLY A 148 19.35 -18.74 14.70
CA GLY A 148 18.72 -20.04 14.44
C GLY A 148 18.12 -20.18 13.05
N PRO A 149 18.12 -21.40 12.50
CA PRO A 149 17.44 -21.72 11.25
C PRO A 149 15.97 -21.30 11.18
N GLN A 150 15.20 -21.55 12.24
CA GLN A 150 13.75 -21.36 12.26
C GLN A 150 13.37 -19.88 12.09
N GLU A 151 14.07 -19.01 12.79
CA GLU A 151 13.86 -17.56 12.76
C GLU A 151 14.32 -16.93 11.45
N MET A 152 15.41 -17.45 10.86
CA MET A 152 15.94 -16.95 9.59
C MET A 152 15.04 -17.33 8.40
N ILE A 153 14.31 -18.45 8.47
CA ILE A 153 13.31 -18.81 7.45
C ILE A 153 12.22 -17.75 7.33
N LEU A 154 11.66 -17.26 8.45
CA LEU A 154 10.65 -16.20 8.43
C LEU A 154 11.16 -14.90 7.77
N ARG A 155 12.45 -14.61 7.91
CA ARG A 155 13.09 -13.44 7.29
C ARG A 155 13.29 -13.63 5.80
N GLN A 156 13.65 -14.85 5.38
CA GLN A 156 13.73 -15.20 3.97
C GLN A 156 12.37 -14.97 3.28
N GLU A 157 11.25 -15.32 3.92
CA GLU A 157 9.93 -15.08 3.33
C GLU A 157 9.70 -13.60 3.00
N VAL A 158 10.22 -12.67 3.80
CA VAL A 158 10.14 -11.23 3.54
C VAL A 158 10.95 -10.86 2.29
N LEU A 159 12.20 -11.33 2.18
CA LEU A 159 13.02 -11.11 0.99
C LEU A 159 12.40 -11.74 -0.27
N GLY A 160 11.86 -12.96 -0.15
CA GLY A 160 11.15 -13.65 -1.21
C GLY A 160 9.91 -12.87 -1.69
N LYS A 161 9.14 -12.28 -0.76
CA LYS A 161 8.00 -11.41 -1.09
C LYS A 161 8.43 -10.16 -1.85
N ILE A 162 9.50 -9.48 -1.44
CA ILE A 162 10.03 -8.31 -2.16
C ILE A 162 10.34 -8.68 -3.61
N ILE A 163 11.10 -9.76 -3.80
CA ILE A 163 11.52 -10.20 -5.13
C ILE A 163 10.31 -10.62 -5.97
N LYS A 164 9.34 -11.30 -5.37
CA LYS A 164 8.09 -11.69 -6.05
C LYS A 164 7.29 -10.46 -6.49
N ILE A 165 7.12 -9.45 -5.64
CA ILE A 165 6.41 -8.21 -5.96
C ILE A 165 7.10 -7.51 -7.14
N PHE A 166 8.42 -7.37 -7.09
CA PHE A 166 9.17 -6.67 -8.13
C PHE A 166 9.18 -7.40 -9.48
N LYS A 167 9.24 -8.73 -9.45
CA LYS A 167 9.09 -9.57 -10.66
C LYS A 167 7.66 -9.47 -11.22
N LEU A 168 6.64 -9.51 -10.36
CA LEU A 168 5.23 -9.42 -10.77
C LEU A 168 4.93 -8.10 -11.50
N HIS A 169 5.49 -6.99 -11.02
CA HIS A 169 5.29 -5.67 -11.61
C HIS A 169 6.33 -5.31 -12.68
N ASP A 170 7.20 -6.24 -13.08
CA ASP A 170 8.27 -6.01 -14.06
C ASP A 170 8.95 -4.63 -13.85
N ILE A 171 9.48 -4.35 -12.66
CA ILE A 171 10.07 -3.01 -12.41
C ILE A 171 11.47 -2.84 -13.03
N GLY A 172 11.91 -3.80 -13.84
CA GLY A 172 13.26 -3.87 -14.41
C GLY A 172 14.26 -4.62 -13.52
N GLY A 173 15.55 -4.44 -13.80
CA GLY A 173 16.61 -5.00 -12.97
C GLY A 173 16.62 -4.34 -11.59
N PHE A 174 16.88 -5.12 -10.55
CA PHE A 174 17.11 -4.61 -9.19
C PHE A 174 18.08 -5.52 -8.43
N VAL A 175 18.64 -4.97 -7.34
CA VAL A 175 19.46 -5.68 -6.36
C VAL A 175 19.03 -5.28 -4.94
N THR A 176 18.90 -6.27 -4.06
CA THR A 176 18.65 -6.09 -2.63
C THR A 176 19.97 -6.17 -1.88
N LYS A 177 20.43 -5.02 -1.40
CA LYS A 177 21.57 -4.90 -0.49
C LYS A 177 21.14 -5.37 0.90
N LEU A 178 21.99 -6.15 1.56
CA LEU A 178 21.83 -6.59 2.93
C LEU A 178 23.01 -6.11 3.77
N ASN A 179 22.74 -5.80 5.03
CA ASN A 179 23.75 -5.58 6.06
C ASN A 179 23.17 -5.92 7.44
N HIS A 180 23.95 -5.78 8.50
CA HIS A 180 23.52 -6.10 9.85
C HIS A 180 23.99 -5.04 10.84
N ARG A 181 23.11 -4.60 11.75
CA ARG A 181 23.41 -3.54 12.74
C ARG A 181 24.65 -3.86 13.58
N GLN A 182 24.76 -5.09 14.08
CA GLN A 182 25.92 -5.53 14.87
C GLN A 182 27.24 -5.52 14.07
N VAL A 183 27.18 -5.75 12.75
CA VAL A 183 28.36 -5.71 11.88
C VAL A 183 28.82 -4.25 11.70
N LEU A 184 27.88 -3.33 11.49
CA LEU A 184 28.17 -1.88 11.45
C LEU A 184 28.79 -1.38 12.76
N ASP A 185 28.19 -1.73 13.91
CA ASP A 185 28.71 -1.31 15.22
C ASP A 185 30.13 -1.81 15.45
N GLY A 186 30.39 -3.10 15.22
CA GLY A 186 31.73 -3.65 15.42
C GLY A 186 32.75 -3.13 14.40
N MET A 187 32.32 -2.77 13.18
CA MET A 187 33.18 -2.13 12.19
C MET A 187 33.63 -0.75 12.69
N PHE A 188 32.70 0.08 13.18
CA PHE A 188 33.04 1.40 13.71
C PHE A 188 33.91 1.31 14.97
N GLU A 189 33.62 0.37 15.86
CA GLU A 189 34.45 0.11 17.03
C GLU A 189 35.88 -0.29 16.62
N LEU A 190 36.01 -1.20 15.66
CA LEU A 190 37.31 -1.64 15.14
C LEU A 190 38.10 -0.51 14.47
N CYS A 191 37.43 0.37 13.72
CA CYS A 191 38.06 1.53 13.10
C CYS A 191 38.51 2.60 14.11
N GLY A 192 38.04 2.52 15.36
CA GLY A 192 38.35 3.48 16.43
C GLY A 192 37.41 4.68 16.47
N VAL A 193 36.16 4.52 16.01
CA VAL A 193 35.14 5.58 16.16
C VAL A 193 34.77 5.70 17.64
N PRO A 194 34.67 6.91 18.20
CA PRO A 194 34.13 7.12 19.54
C PRO A 194 32.63 6.77 19.61
N SER A 195 32.18 6.10 20.67
CA SER A 195 30.79 5.61 20.81
C SER A 195 29.74 6.72 20.73
N ASP A 196 30.07 7.93 21.22
CA ASP A 196 29.22 9.13 21.15
C ASP A 196 29.04 9.66 19.72
N LYS A 197 29.95 9.31 18.80
CA LYS A 197 29.92 9.69 17.39
C LYS A 197 29.36 8.62 16.45
N PHE A 198 28.99 7.43 16.94
CA PHE A 198 28.50 6.35 16.09
C PHE A 198 27.35 6.81 15.19
N ARG A 199 26.30 7.40 15.78
CA ARG A 199 25.11 7.83 15.03
C ARG A 199 25.43 8.87 13.96
N THR A 200 26.30 9.83 14.27
CA THR A 200 26.67 10.88 13.32
C THR A 200 27.51 10.31 12.18
N ILE A 201 28.47 9.43 12.46
CA ILE A 201 29.30 8.79 11.44
C ILE A 201 28.49 7.85 10.55
N CYS A 202 27.61 7.02 11.12
CA CYS A 202 26.71 6.18 10.34
C CYS A 202 25.85 7.02 9.37
N SER A 203 25.36 8.19 9.81
CA SER A 203 24.62 9.12 8.96
C SER A 203 25.46 9.72 7.81
N ALA A 204 26.79 9.80 7.94
CA ALA A 204 27.66 10.15 6.82
C ALA A 204 27.80 8.98 5.84
N VAL A 205 28.05 7.77 6.37
CA VAL A 205 28.18 6.55 5.56
C VAL A 205 26.92 6.26 4.76
N ASP A 206 25.74 6.53 5.31
CA ASP A 206 24.45 6.36 4.62
C ASP A 206 24.32 7.19 3.33
N LYS A 207 25.07 8.29 3.21
CA LYS A 207 25.09 9.15 2.02
C LYS A 207 25.93 8.58 0.88
N LEU A 208 26.69 7.50 1.09
CA LEU A 208 27.49 6.85 0.04
C LEU A 208 26.64 6.27 -1.10
N ASP A 209 25.32 6.19 -0.93
CA ASP A 209 24.39 5.85 -1.98
C ASP A 209 24.30 6.93 -3.08
N LYS A 210 24.53 8.20 -2.72
CA LYS A 210 24.34 9.37 -3.59
C LYS A 210 25.58 10.22 -3.75
N THR A 211 26.48 10.16 -2.76
CA THR A 211 27.62 11.04 -2.63
C THR A 211 28.93 10.25 -2.75
N PRO A 212 29.91 10.73 -3.53
CA PRO A 212 31.22 10.07 -3.65
C PRO A 212 31.92 9.92 -2.30
N TRP A 213 32.78 8.89 -2.19
CA TRP A 213 33.55 8.62 -0.97
C TRP A 213 34.35 9.83 -0.47
N GLU A 214 34.95 10.62 -1.37
CA GLU A 214 35.78 11.77 -0.97
C GLU A 214 34.98 12.86 -0.25
N GLU A 215 33.74 13.10 -0.68
CA GLU A 215 32.84 14.05 -0.03
C GLU A 215 32.36 13.52 1.32
N VAL A 216 31.98 12.24 1.39
CA VAL A 216 31.58 11.59 2.66
C VAL A 216 32.75 11.57 3.67
N ARG A 217 33.97 11.31 3.19
CA ARG A 217 35.19 11.38 4.00
C ARG A 217 35.43 12.79 4.52
N SER A 218 35.31 13.80 3.67
CA SER A 218 35.42 15.21 4.04
C SER A 218 34.43 15.58 5.15
N GLU A 219 33.16 15.18 5.01
CA GLU A 219 32.13 15.40 6.04
C GLU A 219 32.51 14.73 7.38
N MET A 220 32.98 13.47 7.35
CA MET A 220 33.38 12.77 8.58
C MET A 220 34.53 13.46 9.31
N VAL A 221 35.51 13.98 8.58
CA VAL A 221 36.69 14.62 9.17
C VAL A 221 36.39 16.06 9.59
N ASN A 222 35.89 16.87 8.67
CA ASN A 222 35.80 18.32 8.85
C ASN A 222 34.55 18.74 9.66
N GLU A 223 33.43 18.04 9.51
CA GLU A 223 32.17 18.42 10.17
C GLU A 223 31.89 17.59 11.42
N LYS A 224 32.19 16.28 11.37
CA LYS A 224 31.91 15.34 12.48
C LYS A 224 33.11 15.13 13.41
N GLY A 225 34.25 15.71 13.08
CA GLY A 225 35.46 15.73 13.90
C GLY A 225 36.05 14.34 14.12
N LEU A 226 36.01 13.48 13.10
CA LEU A 226 36.69 12.18 13.11
C LEU A 226 38.15 12.35 12.65
N SER A 227 39.05 11.50 13.15
CA SER A 227 40.43 11.50 12.63
C SER A 227 40.46 11.03 11.17
N SER A 228 41.38 11.56 10.37
CA SER A 228 41.56 11.11 8.98
C SER A 228 41.88 9.62 8.89
N GLU A 229 42.73 9.11 9.79
CA GLU A 229 43.08 7.68 9.84
C GLU A 229 41.86 6.78 10.11
N THR A 230 40.97 7.19 11.02
CA THR A 230 39.73 6.45 11.30
C THR A 230 38.79 6.49 10.10
N ALA A 231 38.65 7.65 9.44
CA ALA A 231 37.84 7.78 8.24
C ALA A 231 38.36 6.90 7.10
N ASP A 232 39.69 6.83 6.90
CA ASP A 232 40.32 5.99 5.89
C ASP A 232 40.07 4.50 6.14
N LYS A 233 40.19 4.05 7.40
CA LYS A 233 39.85 2.68 7.81
C LYS A 233 38.38 2.33 7.53
N ILE A 234 37.45 3.25 7.80
CA ILE A 234 36.03 3.06 7.45
C ILE A 234 35.90 2.89 5.93
N GLY A 235 36.63 3.69 5.16
CA GLY A 235 36.67 3.66 3.69
C GLY A 235 37.06 2.31 3.11
N GLU A 236 37.99 1.60 3.75
CA GLU A 236 38.38 0.25 3.34
C GLU A 236 37.24 -0.75 3.45
N PHE A 237 36.38 -0.63 4.47
CA PHE A 237 35.24 -1.52 4.67
C PHE A 237 34.03 -1.15 3.82
N VAL A 238 33.60 0.12 3.81
CA VAL A 238 32.35 0.53 3.15
C VAL A 238 32.37 0.40 1.62
N LYS A 239 33.55 0.23 1.03
CA LYS A 239 33.73 -0.07 -0.40
C LYS A 239 33.51 -1.56 -0.73
N LEU A 240 33.41 -2.42 0.27
CA LEU A 240 33.24 -3.86 0.10
C LEU A 240 31.77 -4.22 -0.07
N SER A 241 31.47 -4.94 -1.16
CA SER A 241 30.19 -5.62 -1.34
C SER A 241 30.39 -6.94 -2.09
N GLY A 242 29.55 -7.93 -1.82
CA GLY A 242 29.69 -9.28 -2.35
C GLY A 242 28.63 -10.25 -1.82
N GLY A 243 28.86 -11.54 -2.01
CA GLY A 243 28.03 -12.63 -1.51
C GLY A 243 28.56 -13.25 -0.21
N VAL A 244 28.40 -14.57 -0.10
CA VAL A 244 28.82 -15.36 1.08
C VAL A 244 30.34 -15.30 1.27
N GLU A 245 31.09 -15.22 0.18
CA GLU A 245 32.54 -15.14 0.14
C GLU A 245 33.08 -13.93 0.90
N LEU A 246 32.40 -12.78 0.81
CA LEU A 246 32.77 -11.58 1.56
C LEU A 246 32.53 -11.79 3.06
N VAL A 247 31.42 -12.44 3.43
CA VAL A 247 31.14 -12.77 4.83
C VAL A 247 32.19 -13.72 5.40
N ASP A 248 32.61 -14.72 4.62
CA ASP A 248 33.68 -15.66 5.01
C ASP A 248 35.04 -14.97 5.16
N GLN A 249 35.34 -13.98 4.32
CA GLN A 249 36.52 -13.14 4.47
C GLN A 249 36.46 -12.34 5.78
N MET A 250 35.33 -11.70 6.07
CA MET A 250 35.15 -10.90 7.30
C MET A 250 35.22 -11.76 8.56
N LEU A 251 34.70 -12.99 8.53
CA LEU A 251 34.76 -13.95 9.63
C LEU A 251 36.19 -14.41 9.97
N LYS A 252 37.12 -14.34 9.01
CA LYS A 252 38.55 -14.63 9.22
C LYS A 252 39.35 -13.38 9.64
N GLY A 253 38.78 -12.20 9.44
CA GLY A 253 39.45 -10.92 9.66
C GLY A 253 39.34 -10.39 11.11
N PRO A 254 39.87 -9.18 11.36
CA PRO A 254 39.85 -8.55 12.68
C PRO A 254 38.43 -8.24 13.18
N LEU A 255 37.46 -8.04 12.27
CA LEU A 255 36.07 -7.77 12.63
C LEU A 255 35.43 -8.90 13.45
N ALA A 256 35.83 -10.15 13.20
CA ALA A 256 35.33 -11.31 13.93
C ALA A 256 35.83 -11.41 15.38
N GLN A 257 36.80 -10.59 15.78
CA GLN A 257 37.24 -10.50 17.17
C GLN A 257 36.20 -9.80 18.06
N ASN A 258 35.34 -8.96 17.47
CA ASN A 258 34.19 -8.38 18.17
C ASN A 258 33.06 -9.43 18.26
N PRO A 259 32.63 -9.85 19.47
CA PRO A 259 31.61 -10.89 19.61
C PRO A 259 30.25 -10.52 18.98
N SER A 260 29.87 -9.24 19.04
CA SER A 260 28.63 -8.73 18.45
C SER A 260 28.71 -8.77 16.92
N ALA A 261 29.81 -8.29 16.34
CA ALA A 261 30.02 -8.32 14.90
C ALA A 261 30.09 -9.74 14.35
N LYS A 262 30.79 -10.64 15.05
CA LYS A 262 30.85 -12.06 14.69
C LYS A 262 29.46 -12.69 14.63
N SER A 263 28.63 -12.43 15.64
CA SER A 263 27.22 -12.84 15.65
C SER A 263 26.46 -12.33 14.42
N GLY A 264 26.61 -11.04 14.10
CA GLY A 264 25.98 -10.46 12.92
C GLY A 264 26.48 -11.06 11.60
N LEU A 265 27.78 -11.36 11.48
CA LEU A 265 28.36 -12.03 10.31
C LEU A 265 27.85 -13.46 10.16
N GLU A 266 27.73 -14.22 11.25
CA GLU A 266 27.15 -15.57 11.24
C GLU A 266 25.67 -15.54 10.80
N ALA A 267 24.90 -14.56 11.29
CA ALA A 267 23.53 -14.33 10.85
C ALA A 267 23.45 -13.97 9.36
N MET A 268 24.35 -13.12 8.86
CA MET A 268 24.46 -12.78 7.44
C MET A 268 24.81 -13.99 6.58
N LYS A 269 25.75 -14.83 7.02
CA LYS A 269 26.11 -16.07 6.33
C LYS A 269 24.92 -17.02 6.20
N LEU A 270 24.14 -17.17 7.27
CA LEU A 270 22.93 -17.98 7.25
C LEU A 270 21.86 -17.40 6.32
N CYS A 271 21.64 -16.08 6.37
CA CYS A 271 20.70 -15.36 5.52
C CYS A 271 21.00 -15.57 4.03
N LEU A 272 22.25 -15.34 3.62
CA LEU A 272 22.69 -15.51 2.23
C LEU A 272 22.58 -16.97 1.75
N ARG A 273 22.91 -17.94 2.62
CA ARG A 273 22.71 -19.36 2.31
C ARG A 273 21.23 -19.69 2.07
N TYR A 274 20.30 -19.07 2.80
CA TYR A 274 18.87 -19.27 2.58
C TYR A 274 18.40 -18.59 1.30
N CYS A 275 18.96 -17.42 0.96
CA CYS A 275 18.73 -16.81 -0.35
C CYS A 275 19.17 -17.73 -1.49
N GLU A 276 20.28 -18.45 -1.36
CA GLU A 276 20.72 -19.46 -2.32
C GLU A 276 19.73 -20.63 -2.44
N LEU A 277 19.31 -21.23 -1.32
CA LEU A 277 18.37 -22.36 -1.31
C LEU A 277 17.00 -22.02 -1.95
N TYR A 278 16.57 -20.77 -1.83
CA TYR A 278 15.31 -20.29 -2.41
C TYR A 278 15.48 -19.70 -3.83
N GLY A 279 16.68 -19.80 -4.42
CA GLY A 279 16.94 -19.37 -5.79
C GLY A 279 16.87 -17.85 -6.00
N VAL A 280 17.24 -17.06 -4.97
CA VAL A 280 17.21 -15.60 -5.00
C VAL A 280 18.58 -14.95 -4.77
N SER A 281 19.65 -15.74 -4.67
CA SER A 281 21.03 -15.26 -4.43
C SER A 281 21.51 -14.22 -5.45
N GLU A 282 21.14 -14.34 -6.73
CA GLU A 282 21.54 -13.40 -7.79
C GLU A 282 21.01 -11.98 -7.59
N ARG A 283 19.95 -11.82 -6.79
CA ARG A 283 19.30 -10.53 -6.52
C ARG A 283 19.68 -9.95 -5.17
N VAL A 284 20.59 -10.59 -4.44
CA VAL A 284 20.91 -10.25 -3.06
C VAL A 284 22.41 -10.11 -2.91
N LYS A 285 22.88 -9.04 -2.27
CA LYS A 285 24.30 -8.88 -1.95
C LYS A 285 24.49 -8.33 -0.54
N PHE A 286 25.51 -8.79 0.15
CA PHE A 286 26.02 -8.16 1.36
C PHE A 286 26.80 -6.89 0.99
N ASP A 287 26.42 -5.76 1.55
CA ASP A 287 26.97 -4.44 1.21
C ASP A 287 27.30 -3.67 2.49
N MET A 288 28.59 -3.44 2.75
CA MET A 288 29.05 -2.80 3.98
C MET A 288 28.75 -1.30 4.03
N SER A 289 28.39 -0.68 2.90
CA SER A 289 27.99 0.73 2.83
C SER A 289 26.56 0.96 3.32
N LEU A 290 25.73 -0.09 3.43
CA LEU A 290 24.31 0.04 3.79
C LEU A 290 24.15 0.34 5.28
N ALA A 291 23.88 1.60 5.62
CA ALA A 291 23.80 2.10 7.00
C ALA A 291 22.48 2.86 7.28
N ARG A 292 21.34 2.28 6.87
CA ARG A 292 19.99 2.87 7.02
C ARG A 292 19.36 2.60 8.39
N GLY A 293 18.44 3.48 8.82
CA GLY A 293 17.45 3.21 9.89
C GLY A 293 18.03 2.90 11.28
N LEU A 294 19.14 3.56 11.60
CA LEU A 294 19.96 3.33 12.80
C LEU A 294 19.23 3.60 14.12
N ASP A 295 18.13 4.34 14.04
CA ASP A 295 17.34 4.75 15.19
C ASP A 295 16.52 3.60 15.78
N TYR A 296 16.23 2.56 15.00
CA TYR A 296 15.34 1.49 15.42
C TYR A 296 15.75 0.08 14.96
N TYR A 297 16.60 -0.07 13.94
CA TYR A 297 17.06 -1.41 13.54
C TYR A 297 18.05 -2.00 14.55
N THR A 298 17.82 -3.26 14.91
CA THR A 298 18.59 -4.03 15.90
C THR A 298 19.35 -5.20 15.30
N GLY A 299 19.08 -5.58 14.05
CA GLY A 299 19.66 -6.76 13.40
C GLY A 299 19.85 -6.57 11.90
N LEU A 300 19.33 -7.51 11.10
CA LEU A 300 19.35 -7.44 9.63
C LEU A 300 18.75 -6.13 9.10
N ILE A 301 19.40 -5.54 8.11
CA ILE A 301 18.98 -4.34 7.38
C ILE A 301 19.00 -4.70 5.90
N TYR A 302 18.01 -4.26 5.14
CA TYR A 302 17.98 -4.45 3.70
C TYR A 302 17.37 -3.28 2.95
N GLU A 303 17.91 -3.04 1.77
CA GLU A 303 17.47 -2.00 0.85
C GLU A 303 17.55 -2.53 -0.57
N SER A 304 16.45 -2.39 -1.31
CA SER A 304 16.40 -2.76 -2.72
C SER A 304 16.50 -1.51 -3.57
N VAL A 305 17.46 -1.53 -4.48
CA VAL A 305 17.72 -0.48 -5.45
C VAL A 305 17.57 -1.07 -6.84
N LEU A 306 17.11 -0.27 -7.80
CA LEU A 306 17.05 -0.70 -9.19
C LEU A 306 18.48 -0.93 -9.73
N THR A 307 18.61 -1.62 -10.84
CA THR A 307 19.89 -1.84 -11.53
C THR A 307 19.67 -1.57 -13.01
N GLY A 308 20.36 -0.57 -13.55
CA GLY A 308 20.20 -0.12 -14.93
C GLY A 308 19.78 1.35 -15.02
N SER A 309 19.74 1.88 -16.24
CA SER A 309 19.22 3.22 -16.52
C SER A 309 17.70 3.23 -16.34
N GLU A 310 17.20 4.11 -15.47
CA GLU A 310 15.76 4.43 -15.42
C GLU A 310 15.30 4.91 -16.82
N PRO A 311 14.04 4.68 -17.21
CA PRO A 311 13.50 5.33 -18.41
C PRO A 311 13.72 6.85 -18.31
N ALA A 312 14.20 7.47 -19.39
CA ALA A 312 14.62 8.88 -19.41
C ALA A 312 13.55 9.88 -18.93
N ASP A 313 12.28 9.45 -18.91
CA ASP A 313 11.12 10.25 -18.53
C ASP A 313 10.68 10.09 -17.05
N VAL A 314 11.39 9.29 -16.25
CA VAL A 314 11.13 9.21 -14.80
C VAL A 314 11.73 10.46 -14.15
N LYS A 315 10.87 11.41 -13.78
CA LYS A 315 11.25 12.60 -13.01
C LYS A 315 11.49 12.21 -11.54
N GLY A 316 12.61 11.55 -11.29
CA GLY A 316 13.25 11.48 -9.97
C GLY A 316 14.60 12.16 -10.08
N GLU A 317 14.86 13.17 -9.27
CA GLU A 317 16.19 13.77 -9.19
C GLU A 317 17.20 12.73 -8.68
N GLY A 318 18.12 12.30 -9.54
CA GLY A 318 19.32 11.56 -9.15
C GLY A 318 19.34 10.06 -9.49
N PRO A 319 20.52 9.42 -9.35
CA PRO A 319 20.76 8.05 -9.80
C PRO A 319 19.95 7.04 -8.99
N ILE A 320 19.38 6.05 -9.69
CA ILE A 320 18.94 4.72 -9.22
C ILE A 320 18.50 4.70 -7.74
N GLY A 321 17.27 5.12 -7.47
CA GLY A 321 16.81 5.23 -6.09
C GLY A 321 16.25 3.94 -5.49
N SER A 322 16.22 3.91 -4.15
CA SER A 322 15.62 2.85 -3.35
C SER A 322 14.13 2.64 -3.69
N VAL A 323 13.73 1.38 -3.86
CA VAL A 323 12.35 0.94 -4.16
C VAL A 323 11.73 0.12 -3.03
N ALA A 324 12.54 -0.40 -2.11
CA ALA A 324 12.07 -1.00 -0.87
C ALA A 324 13.17 -0.94 0.19
N ALA A 325 12.79 -0.81 1.45
CA ALA A 325 13.72 -0.88 2.57
C ALA A 325 13.07 -1.57 3.76
N GLY A 326 13.88 -2.17 4.61
CA GLY A 326 13.38 -2.82 5.81
C GLY A 326 14.50 -3.40 6.65
N GLY A 327 14.09 -4.17 7.65
CA GLY A 327 15.03 -4.78 8.58
C GLY A 327 14.35 -5.23 9.86
N ARG A 328 15.18 -5.64 10.81
CA ARG A 328 14.78 -6.13 12.14
C ARG A 328 14.85 -5.02 13.17
N TYR A 329 13.81 -4.84 13.98
CA TYR A 329 13.65 -3.77 14.96
C TYR A 329 12.94 -4.24 16.25
N ASP A 330 13.69 -4.82 17.18
CA ASP A 330 13.07 -5.52 18.32
C ASP A 330 12.57 -4.63 19.45
N ASN A 331 13.04 -3.39 19.47
CA ASN A 331 12.82 -2.48 20.59
C ASN A 331 11.65 -1.52 20.34
N LEU A 332 11.25 -1.33 19.08
CA LEU A 332 10.29 -0.28 18.69
C LEU A 332 8.92 -0.47 19.35
N VAL A 333 8.39 -1.69 19.33
CA VAL A 333 7.11 -2.00 19.98
C VAL A 333 7.22 -1.83 21.50
N GLY A 334 8.38 -2.17 22.07
CA GLY A 334 8.64 -2.08 23.51
C GLY A 334 8.43 -0.67 24.07
N VAL A 335 8.74 0.37 23.28
CA VAL A 335 8.55 1.80 23.63
C VAL A 335 7.08 2.12 23.96
N PHE A 336 6.13 1.41 23.34
CA PHE A 336 4.70 1.63 23.55
C PHE A 336 4.09 0.68 24.59
N THR A 337 4.86 -0.25 25.15
CA THR A 337 4.36 -1.17 26.17
C THR A 337 4.59 -0.61 27.57
N SER A 338 3.58 -0.74 28.44
CA SER A 338 3.65 -0.28 29.85
C SER A 338 4.76 -0.95 30.68
N LYS A 339 5.39 -2.01 30.18
CA LYS A 339 6.45 -2.77 30.86
C LYS A 339 7.78 -2.80 30.11
N GLY A 340 7.91 -2.02 29.02
CA GLY A 340 9.10 -2.07 28.17
C GLY A 340 9.41 -3.47 27.62
N LYS A 341 8.39 -4.31 27.44
CA LYS A 341 8.56 -5.68 26.97
C LYS A 341 9.00 -5.62 25.50
N SER A 342 10.22 -6.06 25.22
CA SER A 342 10.68 -6.22 23.84
C SER A 342 9.79 -7.22 23.09
N VAL A 343 9.31 -6.79 21.93
CA VAL A 343 8.57 -7.60 20.97
C VAL A 343 9.39 -7.56 19.69
N PRO A 344 10.15 -8.63 19.40
CA PRO A 344 10.96 -8.67 18.21
C PRO A 344 10.13 -8.57 16.92
N CYS A 345 10.58 -7.75 15.99
CA CYS A 345 9.88 -7.47 14.73
C CYS A 345 10.86 -7.46 13.56
N VAL A 346 10.38 -7.91 12.40
CA VAL A 346 11.04 -7.74 11.10
C VAL A 346 9.98 -7.29 10.10
N GLY A 347 10.32 -6.37 9.21
CA GLY A 347 9.36 -5.78 8.31
C GLY A 347 10.01 -5.16 7.09
N VAL A 348 9.20 -4.91 6.06
CA VAL A 348 9.62 -4.24 4.84
C VAL A 348 8.59 -3.16 4.49
N SER A 349 9.08 -2.05 3.96
CA SER A 349 8.29 -1.02 3.31
C SER A 349 8.63 -1.01 1.82
N ILE A 350 7.59 -1.00 0.97
CA ILE A 350 7.71 -0.92 -0.49
C ILE A 350 7.42 0.52 -0.90
N GLY A 351 8.32 1.13 -1.66
CA GLY A 351 8.17 2.48 -2.22
C GLY A 351 7.22 2.49 -3.43
N VAL A 352 5.92 2.36 -3.18
CA VAL A 352 4.89 2.24 -4.23
C VAL A 352 4.86 3.43 -5.19
N GLU A 353 5.14 4.65 -4.72
CA GLU A 353 5.19 5.85 -5.56
C GLU A 353 6.23 5.75 -6.69
N ARG A 354 7.40 5.19 -6.38
CA ARG A 354 8.45 4.95 -7.37
C ARG A 354 8.05 3.83 -8.33
N ILE A 355 7.41 2.77 -7.83
CA ILE A 355 6.89 1.70 -8.69
C ILE A 355 5.85 2.26 -9.68
N PHE A 356 4.91 3.10 -9.22
CA PHE A 356 3.94 3.74 -10.10
C PHE A 356 4.61 4.59 -11.17
N SER A 357 5.61 5.39 -10.80
CA SER A 357 6.34 6.22 -11.76
C SER A 357 7.02 5.39 -12.87
N ILE A 358 7.61 4.24 -12.51
CA ILE A 358 8.23 3.31 -13.47
C ILE A 358 7.18 2.67 -14.37
N LEU A 359 6.08 2.17 -13.78
CA LEU A 359 5.00 1.55 -14.52
C LEU A 359 4.32 2.52 -15.48
N GLU A 360 4.08 3.76 -15.04
CA GLU A 360 3.53 4.81 -15.89
C GLU A 360 4.47 5.14 -17.04
N ALA A 361 5.78 5.30 -16.79
CA ALA A 361 6.76 5.54 -17.84
C ALA A 361 6.81 4.40 -18.88
N LYS A 362 6.72 3.14 -18.43
CA LYS A 362 6.62 1.97 -19.33
C LYS A 362 5.31 1.95 -20.13
N THR A 363 4.21 2.37 -19.51
CA THR A 363 2.86 2.29 -20.08
C THR A 363 2.51 3.52 -20.94
N LYS A 364 3.31 4.60 -20.94
CA LYS A 364 3.12 5.76 -21.85
C LYS A 364 3.04 5.38 -23.34
N GLN A 365 3.46 4.17 -23.70
CA GLN A 365 3.37 3.63 -25.06
C GLN A 365 2.03 2.95 -25.39
N ALA A 366 1.16 2.68 -24.41
CA ALA A 366 -0.15 2.03 -24.60
C ALA A 366 -1.30 2.92 -24.08
N ALA A 367 -2.45 2.91 -24.77
CA ALA A 367 -3.63 3.65 -24.32
C ALA A 367 -4.17 3.03 -23.03
N ARG A 368 -4.05 3.76 -21.90
CA ARG A 368 -4.54 3.30 -20.60
C ARG A 368 -6.02 3.63 -20.45
N ARG A 369 -6.84 2.59 -20.31
CA ARG A 369 -8.25 2.75 -19.98
C ARG A 369 -8.38 3.27 -18.54
N THR A 370 -9.22 4.29 -18.36
CA THR A 370 -9.57 4.84 -17.04
C THR A 370 -10.91 4.32 -16.53
N THR A 371 -11.61 3.53 -17.35
CA THR A 371 -12.90 2.91 -17.03
C THR A 371 -12.86 1.42 -17.36
N GLU A 372 -13.72 0.66 -16.71
CA GLU A 372 -13.88 -0.79 -16.90
C GLU A 372 -15.08 -1.12 -17.81
N THR A 373 -15.58 -0.14 -18.56
CA THR A 373 -16.77 -0.27 -19.42
C THR A 373 -16.56 -1.27 -20.54
N GLU A 374 -17.28 -2.37 -20.54
CA GLU A 374 -17.15 -3.47 -21.48
C GLU A 374 -17.99 -3.22 -22.74
N VAL A 375 -19.17 -2.63 -22.57
CA VAL A 375 -20.15 -2.45 -23.65
C VAL A 375 -20.67 -1.03 -23.68
N PHE A 376 -20.78 -0.45 -24.88
CA PHE A 376 -21.49 0.79 -25.11
C PHE A 376 -22.77 0.56 -25.91
N VAL A 377 -23.92 1.01 -25.40
CA VAL A 377 -25.20 0.92 -26.11
C VAL A 377 -25.40 2.18 -26.94
N ALA A 378 -25.37 2.02 -28.26
CA ALA A 378 -25.49 3.09 -29.23
C ALA A 378 -26.78 2.97 -30.06
N SER A 379 -27.18 4.08 -30.69
CA SER A 379 -28.16 4.05 -31.77
C SER A 379 -27.85 5.14 -32.79
N ALA A 380 -28.18 4.89 -34.06
CA ALA A 380 -28.00 5.87 -35.14
C ALA A 380 -29.26 6.72 -35.38
N GLN A 381 -30.44 6.13 -35.12
CA GLN A 381 -31.74 6.75 -35.36
C GLN A 381 -32.25 7.49 -34.11
N LYS A 382 -33.22 8.38 -34.35
CA LYS A 382 -33.86 9.19 -33.31
C LYS A 382 -34.90 8.36 -32.54
N GLY A 383 -35.26 8.80 -31.33
CA GLY A 383 -36.35 8.20 -30.56
C GLY A 383 -36.01 6.87 -29.87
N LEU A 384 -34.80 6.35 -30.04
CA LEU A 384 -34.37 5.06 -29.47
C LEU A 384 -33.77 5.16 -28.05
N LEU A 385 -33.88 6.31 -27.37
CA LEU A 385 -33.33 6.48 -26.02
C LEU A 385 -33.88 5.44 -25.04
N GLU A 386 -35.20 5.24 -25.04
CA GLU A 386 -35.86 4.28 -24.14
C GLU A 386 -35.39 2.84 -24.41
N GLU A 387 -35.22 2.47 -25.68
CA GLU A 387 -34.70 1.14 -26.03
C GLU A 387 -33.23 0.97 -25.60
N ARG A 388 -32.39 2.01 -25.75
CA ARG A 388 -31.03 1.98 -25.22
C ARG A 388 -31.02 1.80 -23.70
N MET A 389 -31.91 2.48 -22.99
CA MET A 389 -32.03 2.34 -21.53
C MET A 389 -32.47 0.94 -21.11
N LYS A 390 -33.41 0.31 -21.84
CA LYS A 390 -33.83 -1.07 -21.59
C LYS A 390 -32.66 -2.04 -21.78
N VAL A 391 -31.96 -1.94 -22.91
CA VAL A 391 -30.80 -2.80 -23.21
C VAL A 391 -29.68 -2.61 -22.18
N ALA A 392 -29.38 -1.36 -21.80
CA ALA A 392 -28.38 -1.08 -20.77
C ALA A 392 -28.77 -1.67 -19.40
N ARG A 393 -30.04 -1.56 -19.00
CA ARG A 393 -30.56 -2.21 -17.79
C ARG A 393 -30.38 -3.73 -17.86
N ASP A 394 -30.77 -4.37 -18.96
CA ASP A 394 -30.66 -5.82 -19.11
C ASP A 394 -29.18 -6.29 -18.99
N LEU A 395 -28.24 -5.48 -19.51
CA LEU A 395 -26.79 -5.73 -19.36
C LEU A 395 -26.29 -5.51 -17.93
N TRP A 396 -26.74 -4.44 -17.26
CA TRP A 396 -26.40 -4.19 -15.86
C TRP A 396 -26.95 -5.27 -14.92
N GLU A 397 -28.19 -5.73 -15.14
CA GLU A 397 -28.79 -6.86 -14.39
C GLU A 397 -28.01 -8.16 -14.60
N ALA A 398 -27.34 -8.32 -15.74
CA ALA A 398 -26.44 -9.43 -16.03
C ALA A 398 -25.00 -9.22 -15.50
N GLY A 399 -24.72 -8.10 -14.83
CA GLY A 399 -23.41 -7.78 -14.25
C GLY A 399 -22.37 -7.27 -15.25
N ILE A 400 -22.79 -6.80 -16.43
CA ILE A 400 -21.90 -6.31 -17.49
C ILE A 400 -21.70 -4.79 -17.38
N ASN A 401 -20.46 -4.33 -17.35
CA ASN A 401 -20.12 -2.91 -17.24
C ASN A 401 -20.53 -2.16 -18.52
N THR A 402 -21.64 -1.45 -18.46
CA THR A 402 -22.26 -0.86 -19.65
C THR A 402 -22.45 0.65 -19.53
N GLU A 403 -22.21 1.38 -20.62
CA GLU A 403 -22.51 2.81 -20.75
C GLU A 403 -23.44 3.10 -21.94
N LEU A 404 -24.12 4.25 -21.91
CA LEU A 404 -24.90 4.77 -23.03
C LEU A 404 -24.86 6.30 -23.04
N SER A 405 -25.07 6.92 -24.20
CA SER A 405 -25.09 8.38 -24.29
C SER A 405 -26.33 8.99 -23.64
N HIS A 406 -26.13 9.95 -22.72
CA HIS A 406 -27.21 10.73 -22.09
C HIS A 406 -27.96 11.69 -23.04
N LYS A 407 -27.52 11.82 -24.29
CA LYS A 407 -28.23 12.62 -25.30
C LYS A 407 -29.45 11.83 -25.81
N LYS A 408 -30.57 12.50 -26.05
CA LYS A 408 -31.76 11.87 -26.67
C LYS A 408 -31.44 11.27 -28.05
N ASN A 409 -30.75 12.02 -28.90
CA ASN A 409 -30.43 11.65 -30.28
C ASN A 409 -28.95 11.91 -30.62
N PRO A 410 -28.00 11.13 -30.05
CA PRO A 410 -26.58 11.24 -30.36
C PRO A 410 -26.30 10.79 -31.80
N LYS A 411 -25.28 11.36 -32.43
CA LYS A 411 -24.78 10.84 -33.71
C LYS A 411 -24.03 9.54 -33.48
N LEU A 412 -24.16 8.58 -34.38
CA LEU A 412 -23.43 7.30 -34.27
C LEU A 412 -21.90 7.52 -34.28
N LEU A 413 -21.42 8.44 -35.12
CA LEU A 413 -20.00 8.77 -35.21
C LEU A 413 -19.43 9.22 -33.85
N ASP A 414 -20.09 10.16 -33.17
CA ASP A 414 -19.66 10.66 -31.85
C ASP A 414 -19.62 9.54 -30.80
N GLN A 415 -20.54 8.58 -30.88
CA GLN A 415 -20.59 7.43 -29.98
C GLN A 415 -19.42 6.47 -30.23
N LEU A 416 -19.12 6.16 -31.49
CA LEU A 416 -17.99 5.30 -31.85
C LEU A 416 -16.66 5.95 -31.48
N GLN A 417 -16.51 7.25 -31.72
CA GLN A 417 -15.31 8.02 -31.32
C GLN A 417 -15.10 8.01 -29.80
N HIS A 418 -16.19 8.09 -29.03
CA HIS A 418 -16.12 7.96 -27.58
C HIS A 418 -15.64 6.56 -27.17
N CYS A 419 -16.15 5.50 -27.79
CA CYS A 419 -15.71 4.13 -27.52
C CYS A 419 -14.23 3.93 -27.88
N GLU A 420 -13.77 4.47 -29.02
CA GLU A 420 -12.35 4.45 -29.44
C GLU A 420 -11.47 5.19 -28.42
N THR A 421 -11.89 6.37 -27.96
CA THR A 421 -11.12 7.20 -27.02
C THR A 421 -11.07 6.59 -25.61
N SER A 422 -12.17 6.01 -25.15
CA SER A 422 -12.29 5.37 -23.83
C SER A 422 -11.82 3.92 -23.80
N GLY A 423 -11.47 3.34 -24.96
CA GLY A 423 -11.05 1.95 -25.11
C GLY A 423 -12.16 0.93 -24.83
N ILE A 424 -13.42 1.29 -25.04
CA ILE A 424 -14.55 0.37 -24.87
C ILE A 424 -14.53 -0.64 -26.03
N PRO A 425 -14.47 -1.95 -25.77
CA PRO A 425 -14.21 -2.94 -26.82
C PRO A 425 -15.44 -3.25 -27.70
N ILE A 426 -16.66 -3.17 -27.14
CA ILE A 426 -17.88 -3.64 -27.79
C ILE A 426 -18.93 -2.51 -27.84
N VAL A 427 -19.59 -2.36 -28.99
CA VAL A 427 -20.73 -1.46 -29.17
C VAL A 427 -21.95 -2.27 -29.61
N ILE A 428 -23.07 -2.10 -28.92
CA ILE A 428 -24.38 -2.63 -29.35
C ILE A 428 -25.15 -1.49 -30.01
N ILE A 429 -25.41 -1.61 -31.30
CA ILE A 429 -26.10 -0.61 -32.12
C ILE A 429 -27.56 -1.02 -32.28
N LEU A 430 -28.45 -0.16 -31.80
CA LEU A 430 -29.89 -0.30 -31.98
C LEU A 430 -30.37 0.50 -33.20
N GLY A 431 -31.21 -0.13 -34.01
CA GLY A 431 -31.94 0.45 -35.12
C GLY A 431 -33.37 -0.08 -35.17
N GLU A 432 -34.30 0.70 -35.71
CA GLU A 432 -35.73 0.36 -35.80
C GLU A 432 -35.96 -0.92 -36.60
N SER A 433 -35.24 -1.10 -37.71
CA SER A 433 -35.32 -2.31 -38.55
C SER A 433 -34.83 -3.57 -37.85
N GLU A 434 -33.76 -3.45 -37.06
CA GLU A 434 -33.17 -4.52 -36.26
C GLU A 434 -34.12 -4.89 -35.13
N LEU A 435 -34.66 -3.90 -34.42
CA LEU A 435 -35.62 -4.10 -33.34
C LEU A 435 -36.93 -4.76 -33.82
N GLN A 436 -37.45 -4.38 -34.99
CA GLN A 436 -38.60 -5.03 -35.60
C GLN A 436 -38.32 -6.50 -35.97
N ARG A 437 -37.08 -6.82 -36.35
CA ARG A 437 -36.62 -8.18 -36.61
C ARG A 437 -36.24 -8.96 -35.34
N GLY A 438 -36.28 -8.33 -34.17
CA GLY A 438 -35.87 -8.94 -32.90
C GLY A 438 -34.36 -9.16 -32.78
N VAL A 439 -33.54 -8.43 -33.53
CA VAL A 439 -32.08 -8.53 -33.51
C VAL A 439 -31.44 -7.23 -33.03
N VAL A 440 -30.18 -7.32 -32.59
CA VAL A 440 -29.31 -6.19 -32.29
C VAL A 440 -27.99 -6.35 -33.03
N LYS A 441 -27.34 -5.24 -33.39
CA LYS A 441 -26.07 -5.27 -34.09
C LYS A 441 -24.92 -5.07 -33.11
N PHE A 442 -24.01 -6.02 -33.06
CA PHE A 442 -22.75 -5.92 -32.34
C PHE A 442 -21.68 -5.37 -33.25
N ARG A 443 -20.83 -4.49 -32.72
CA ARG A 443 -19.64 -4.00 -33.40
C ARG A 443 -18.45 -4.09 -32.46
N LYS A 444 -17.38 -4.76 -32.93
CA LYS A 444 -16.06 -4.68 -32.28
C LYS A 444 -15.42 -3.35 -32.65
N VAL A 445 -14.99 -2.57 -31.65
CA VAL A 445 -14.48 -1.21 -31.91
C VAL A 445 -13.16 -1.25 -32.67
N GLU A 446 -12.26 -2.16 -32.29
CA GLU A 446 -10.94 -2.31 -32.90
C GLU A 446 -11.00 -2.87 -34.34
N SER A 447 -11.64 -4.03 -34.55
CA SER A 447 -11.72 -4.67 -35.87
C SER A 447 -12.76 -4.04 -36.80
N ARG A 448 -13.69 -3.25 -36.24
CA ARG A 448 -14.87 -2.69 -36.95
C ARG A 448 -15.81 -3.72 -37.56
N GLU A 449 -15.63 -4.99 -37.22
CA GLU A 449 -16.52 -6.08 -37.64
C GLU A 449 -17.88 -5.91 -36.97
N GLU A 450 -18.94 -6.12 -37.77
CA GLU A 450 -20.32 -6.04 -37.31
C GLU A 450 -21.01 -7.40 -37.48
N GLN A 451 -21.79 -7.79 -36.47
CA GLN A 451 -22.56 -9.02 -36.48
C GLN A 451 -23.97 -8.75 -35.93
N GLU A 452 -25.00 -9.27 -36.61
CA GLU A 452 -26.36 -9.27 -36.08
C GLU A 452 -26.57 -10.51 -35.20
N VAL A 453 -27.20 -10.30 -34.04
CA VAL A 453 -27.49 -11.34 -33.07
C VAL A 453 -28.92 -11.16 -32.57
N GLU A 454 -29.63 -12.26 -32.34
CA GLU A 454 -30.96 -12.20 -31.75
C GLU A 454 -30.93 -11.53 -30.37
N ARG A 455 -31.91 -10.67 -30.09
CA ARG A 455 -31.98 -9.93 -28.82
C ARG A 455 -32.05 -10.88 -27.60
N SER A 456 -32.66 -12.04 -27.76
CA SER A 456 -32.71 -13.13 -26.77
C SER A 456 -31.32 -13.69 -26.43
N ALA A 457 -30.41 -13.77 -27.41
CA ALA A 457 -29.06 -14.31 -27.28
C ALA A 457 -28.00 -13.22 -27.00
N MET A 458 -28.41 -11.96 -26.87
CA MET A 458 -27.52 -10.81 -26.70
C MET A 458 -26.57 -10.97 -25.51
N LEU A 459 -27.09 -11.38 -24.35
CA LEU A 459 -26.29 -11.51 -23.12
C LEU A 459 -25.23 -12.61 -23.24
N ASP A 460 -25.59 -13.76 -23.79
CA ASP A 460 -24.67 -14.88 -23.99
C ASP A 460 -23.57 -14.53 -25.00
N HIS A 461 -23.93 -13.78 -26.04
CA HIS A 461 -22.98 -13.31 -27.03
C HIS A 461 -21.98 -12.30 -26.44
N VAL A 462 -22.45 -11.33 -25.63
CA VAL A 462 -21.55 -10.39 -24.93
C VAL A 462 -20.57 -11.15 -24.05
N LYS A 463 -21.04 -12.09 -23.23
CA LYS A 463 -20.18 -12.89 -22.36
C LYS A 463 -19.13 -13.68 -23.15
N THR A 464 -19.52 -14.24 -24.29
CA THR A 464 -18.61 -14.96 -25.19
C THR A 464 -17.51 -14.04 -25.73
N LEU A 465 -17.85 -12.80 -26.10
CA LEU A 465 -16.91 -11.81 -26.62
C LEU A 465 -15.98 -11.22 -25.55
N LEU A 466 -16.41 -11.18 -24.29
CA LEU A 466 -15.60 -10.68 -23.18
C LEU A 466 -14.68 -11.74 -22.57
N CYS A 467 -15.04 -13.03 -22.69
CA CYS A 467 -14.20 -14.14 -22.24
C CYS A 467 -13.13 -14.57 -23.26
N SER A 468 -13.21 -14.10 -24.51
CA SER A 468 -12.22 -14.32 -25.58
C SER A 468 -11.14 -13.26 -25.57
#